data_AF-A0A3P8ZTN1-F1
#
_entry.id   AF-A0A3P8ZTN1-F1
#
_cell.length_a   1.000
_cell.length_b   1.000
_cell.length_c   1.000
_cell.angle_alpha   90.00
_cell.angle_beta   90.00
_cell.angle_gamma   90.00
#
_symmetry.space_group_name_H-M   'P 1'
#
loop_
_entity.id
_entity.type
_entity.pdbx_description
1 polymer ?
#
loop_
_entity_poly.entity_id
_entity_poly.type
_entity_poly.pdbx_seq_one_letter_code
_entity_poly.pdbx_strand_id
1 'polypeptide(L)'
;GEGRAHLSQLMLLRLPELRRALPEKYYGNPEGCRSFLLQCELYFRDEHCTDYEKVTTIITFLTGRALEWAMALWDSRGVPRPWRRTGWE
;
A
#
# COMPACT_ATOMS: atom_id res chain seq x y z
N GLY A 1 -24.45 -4.23 8.93
CA GLY A 1 -23.98 -2.85 8.82
C GLY A 1 -22.91 -2.69 7.76
N GLU A 2 -22.11 -3.73 7.50
CA GLU A 2 -20.99 -3.74 6.56
C GLU A 2 -21.32 -3.56 5.08
N GLY A 3 -22.55 -3.88 4.67
CA GLY A 3 -22.96 -3.77 3.26
C GLY A 3 -22.80 -2.37 2.70
N ARG A 4 -23.10 -1.32 3.48
CA ARG A 4 -23.03 0.06 3.00
C ARG A 4 -21.61 0.59 2.85
N ALA A 5 -20.68 0.19 3.71
CA ALA A 5 -19.27 0.63 3.62
C ALA A 5 -18.52 -0.06 2.46
N HIS A 6 -18.77 -1.35 2.25
CA HIS A 6 -18.26 -2.08 1.08
C HIS A 6 -18.82 -1.51 -0.23
N LEU A 7 -20.09 -1.09 -0.23
CA LEU A 7 -20.74 -0.46 -1.38
C LEU A 7 -20.19 0.95 -1.67
N SER A 8 -19.75 1.72 -0.67
CA SER A 8 -19.09 3.01 -0.89
C SER A 8 -17.72 2.87 -1.57
N GLN A 9 -16.92 1.87 -1.19
CA GLN A 9 -15.65 1.52 -1.86
C GLN A 9 -15.89 1.07 -3.32
N LEU A 10 -16.94 0.29 -3.54
CA LEU A 10 -17.37 -0.16 -4.87
C LEU A 10 -17.90 0.97 -5.74
N MET A 11 -18.39 2.06 -5.15
CA MET A 11 -18.94 3.21 -5.87
C MET A 11 -17.86 4.16 -6.38
N LEU A 12 -16.75 4.32 -5.63
CA LEU A 12 -15.57 5.05 -6.09
C LEU A 12 -14.81 4.34 -7.23
N LEU A 13 -14.96 3.01 -7.33
CA LEU A 13 -14.37 2.19 -8.41
C LEU A 13 -15.11 2.30 -9.76
N ARG A 14 -16.18 3.08 -9.89
CA ARG A 14 -17.01 3.16 -11.11
C ARG A 14 -16.86 4.44 -11.93
N LEU A 15 -15.99 5.37 -11.55
CA LEU A 15 -15.67 6.55 -12.37
C LEU A 15 -14.33 6.35 -13.09
N PRO A 16 -14.28 6.33 -14.44
CA PRO A 16 -13.07 6.04 -15.20
C PRO A 16 -11.88 6.99 -14.91
N GLU A 17 -12.16 8.27 -14.64
CA GLU A 17 -11.17 9.31 -14.28
C GLU A 17 -10.60 9.14 -12.86
N LEU A 18 -11.25 8.35 -12.00
CA LEU A 18 -10.90 8.14 -10.59
C LEU A 18 -10.08 6.85 -10.36
N ARG A 19 -9.80 6.09 -11.44
CA ARG A 19 -9.12 4.78 -11.44
C ARG A 19 -7.71 4.82 -12.06
N ARG A 20 -6.93 5.87 -11.85
CA ARG A 20 -5.47 5.76 -12.03
C ARG A 20 -4.99 4.77 -10.96
N ALA A 21 -4.86 3.51 -11.39
CA ALA A 21 -5.38 2.35 -10.67
C ALA A 21 -4.78 2.16 -9.28
N LEU A 22 -5.65 2.22 -8.26
CA LEU A 22 -5.30 1.77 -6.90
C LEU A 22 -4.72 0.35 -6.98
N PRO A 23 -3.61 0.06 -6.30
CA PRO A 23 -3.07 -1.28 -6.25
C PRO A 23 -4.11 -2.28 -5.71
N GLU A 24 -4.07 -3.50 -6.22
CA GLU A 24 -4.81 -4.61 -5.64
C GLU A 24 -4.26 -4.97 -4.25
N LYS A 25 -5.11 -5.60 -3.43
CA LYS A 25 -4.65 -6.10 -2.13
C LYS A 25 -3.63 -7.21 -2.33
N TYR A 26 -2.51 -7.12 -1.63
CA TYR A 26 -1.42 -8.10 -1.73
C TYR A 26 -1.34 -8.97 -0.48
N TYR A 27 -1.47 -10.30 -0.66
CA TYR A 27 -1.49 -11.27 0.44
C TYR A 27 -0.10 -11.74 0.88
N GLY A 28 0.97 -11.45 0.11
CA GLY A 28 2.31 -11.99 0.37
C GLY A 28 2.59 -13.31 -0.35
N ASN A 29 2.13 -13.45 -1.60
CA ASN A 29 2.50 -14.56 -2.47
C ASN A 29 3.63 -14.12 -3.45
N PRO A 30 4.68 -14.94 -3.66
CA PRO A 30 5.80 -14.53 -4.53
C PRO A 30 5.38 -14.21 -5.97
N GLU A 31 4.49 -15.01 -6.54
CA GLU A 31 4.00 -14.90 -7.92
C GLU A 31 3.38 -13.53 -8.25
N GLY A 32 2.66 -12.93 -7.30
CA GLY A 32 1.97 -11.65 -7.45
C GLY A 32 2.80 -10.43 -7.06
N CYS A 33 4.00 -10.63 -6.49
CA CYS A 33 4.81 -9.54 -5.95
C CYS A 33 5.18 -8.51 -7.02
N ARG A 34 5.68 -8.98 -8.17
CA ARG A 34 6.12 -8.09 -9.26
C ARG A 34 4.94 -7.29 -9.84
N SER A 35 3.79 -7.92 -10.00
CA SER A 35 2.57 -7.27 -10.49
C SER A 35 2.06 -6.22 -9.51
N PHE A 36 2.06 -6.52 -8.21
CA PHE A 36 1.69 -5.57 -7.16
C PHE A 36 2.59 -4.32 -7.17
N LEU A 37 3.91 -4.51 -7.23
CA LEU A 37 4.86 -3.39 -7.27
C LEU A 37 4.69 -2.51 -8.52
N LEU A 38 4.44 -3.12 -9.69
CA LEU A 38 4.14 -2.37 -10.91
C LEU A 38 2.87 -1.53 -10.76
N GLN A 39 1.81 -2.07 -10.13
CA GLN A 39 0.59 -1.29 -9.85
C GLN A 39 0.86 -0.13 -8.90
N CYS A 40 1.68 -0.32 -7.86
CA CYS A 40 2.11 0.76 -6.97
C CYS A 40 2.88 1.85 -7.74
N GLU A 41 3.81 1.48 -8.61
CA GLU A 41 4.58 2.44 -9.42
C GLU A 41 3.67 3.26 -10.34
N LEU A 42 2.70 2.62 -10.98
CA LEU A 42 1.70 3.29 -11.80
C LEU A 42 0.81 4.22 -10.99
N TYR A 43 0.44 3.82 -9.78
CA TYR A 43 -0.39 4.61 -8.87
C TYR A 43 0.30 5.93 -8.45
N PHE A 44 1.61 5.91 -8.21
CA PHE A 44 2.38 7.10 -7.80
C PHE A 44 3.02 7.87 -8.96
N ARG A 45 2.84 7.44 -10.22
CA ARG A 45 3.61 7.93 -11.37
C ARG A 45 3.53 9.45 -11.58
N ASP A 46 2.38 10.03 -11.32
CA ASP A 46 2.08 11.44 -11.59
C ASP A 46 1.95 12.28 -10.31
N GLU A 47 2.19 11.67 -9.14
CA GLU A 47 2.01 12.28 -7.83
C GLU A 47 3.36 12.56 -7.16
N HIS A 48 3.56 13.78 -6.68
CA HIS A 48 4.72 14.15 -5.88
C HIS A 48 4.56 13.69 -4.43
N CYS A 49 4.59 12.37 -4.20
CA CYS A 49 4.55 11.78 -2.86
C CYS A 49 5.96 11.60 -2.28
N THR A 50 6.10 11.88 -0.99
CA THR A 50 7.27 11.49 -0.18
C THR A 50 7.34 9.97 -0.05
N ASP A 51 8.54 9.43 0.23
CA ASP A 51 8.70 7.99 0.47
C ASP A 51 7.85 7.49 1.64
N TYR A 52 7.64 8.34 2.66
CA TYR A 52 6.75 8.02 3.77
C TYR A 52 5.30 7.83 3.32
N GLU A 53 4.78 8.74 2.50
CA GLU A 53 3.41 8.65 1.94
C GLU A 53 3.26 7.43 1.03
N LYS A 54 4.27 7.13 0.21
CA LYS A 54 4.27 5.93 -0.64
C LYS A 54 4.23 4.66 0.20
N VAL A 55 5.12 4.53 1.19
CA VAL A 55 5.22 3.34 2.05
C VAL A 55 3.95 3.14 2.87
N THR A 56 3.45 4.20 3.51
CA THR A 56 2.20 4.12 4.31
C THR A 56 1.02 3.72 3.44
N THR A 57 0.92 4.27 2.23
CA THR A 57 -0.12 3.89 1.25
C THR A 57 0.01 2.42 0.85
N ILE A 58 1.20 1.94 0.49
CA ILE A 58 1.45 0.54 0.14
C ILE A 58 1.06 -0.40 1.28
N ILE A 59 1.39 -0.06 2.54
CA ILE A 59 1.00 -0.83 3.73
C ILE A 59 -0.52 -1.01 3.80
N THR A 60 -1.31 0.02 3.45
CA THR A 60 -2.78 -0.10 3.45
C THR A 60 -3.30 -1.15 2.46
N PHE A 61 -2.53 -1.51 1.43
CA PHE A 61 -2.88 -2.55 0.46
C PHE A 61 -2.38 -3.94 0.84
N LEU A 62 -1.58 -4.08 1.89
CA LEU A 62 -1.13 -5.38 2.36
C LEU A 62 -2.25 -6.09 3.14
N THR A 63 -2.34 -7.40 2.97
CA THR A 63 -3.26 -8.28 3.69
C THR A 63 -2.56 -9.60 4.00
N GLY A 64 -3.15 -10.42 4.87
CA GLY A 64 -2.60 -11.74 5.21
C GLY A 64 -1.13 -11.69 5.62
N ARG A 65 -0.32 -12.59 5.05
CA ARG A 65 1.11 -12.75 5.40
C ARG A 65 1.93 -11.49 5.13
N ALA A 66 1.63 -10.75 4.06
CA ALA A 66 2.36 -9.51 3.78
C ALA A 66 2.12 -8.45 4.87
N LEU A 67 0.90 -8.36 5.39
CA LEU A 67 0.60 -7.45 6.50
C LEU A 67 1.24 -7.93 7.81
N GLU A 68 1.23 -9.24 8.08
CA GLU A 68 1.92 -9.82 9.23
C GLU A 68 3.42 -9.48 9.23
N TRP A 69 4.10 -9.59 8.08
CA TRP A 69 5.51 -9.20 7.95
C TRP A 69 5.72 -7.70 8.18
N ALA A 70 4.85 -6.85 7.63
CA ALA A 70 4.92 -5.41 7.81
C ALA A 70 4.75 -5.00 9.29
N MET A 71 3.80 -5.63 10.00
CA MET A 71 3.57 -5.39 11.43
C MET A 71 4.73 -5.93 12.28
N ALA A 72 5.27 -7.11 11.98
CA ALA A 72 6.42 -7.66 12.70
C ALA A 72 7.65 -6.73 12.60
N LEU A 73 7.86 -6.11 11.43
CA LEU A 73 8.89 -5.08 11.24
C LEU A 73 8.62 -3.81 12.05
N TRP A 74 7.34 -3.46 12.26
CA TRP A 74 6.93 -2.30 13.05
C TRP A 74 7.11 -2.53 14.55
N ASP A 75 6.73 -3.72 15.04
CA ASP A 75 6.82 -4.11 16.44
C ASP A 75 8.25 -4.42 16.87
N SER A 76 9.03 -5.07 16.01
CA SER A 76 10.46 -5.33 16.26
C SER A 76 11.32 -4.06 16.31
N ARG A 77 10.79 -2.91 15.87
CA ARG A 77 11.52 -1.64 15.79
C ARG A 77 10.98 -0.51 16.66
N GLY A 78 10.04 -0.75 17.57
CA GLY A 78 9.60 0.22 18.60
C GLY A 78 9.64 1.69 18.14
N VAL A 79 8.83 2.06 17.15
CA VAL A 79 8.73 3.40 16.52
C VAL A 79 10.05 3.97 15.97
N PRO A 80 10.22 4.06 14.64
CA PRO A 80 11.24 4.92 14.07
C PRO A 80 10.85 6.40 14.25
N ARG A 81 11.66 7.16 14.98
CA ARG A 81 11.81 8.61 14.77
C ARG A 81 12.04 8.82 13.26
N PRO A 82 11.37 9.80 12.63
CA PRO A 82 11.12 9.82 11.20
C PRO A 82 12.42 9.61 10.47
N TRP A 83 12.54 8.47 9.77
CA TRP A 83 13.60 8.14 8.83
C TRP A 83 14.90 8.85 9.16
N ARG A 84 15.65 8.37 10.17
CA ARG A 84 16.89 9.04 10.58
C ARG A 84 17.86 9.00 9.40
N ARG A 85 17.85 10.08 8.61
CA ARG A 85 18.95 10.71 7.88
C ARG A 85 20.21 9.83 7.91
N THR A 86 20.47 9.24 6.74
CA THR A 86 21.67 8.54 6.23
C THR A 86 21.88 7.08 6.59
N GLY A 87 21.84 6.24 5.54
CA GLY A 87 22.61 4.99 5.48
C GLY A 87 21.80 3.75 5.12
N TRP A 88 21.27 3.69 3.90
CA TRP A 88 21.12 2.38 3.26
C TRP A 88 22.55 1.94 2.87
N GLU A 89 23.11 1.01 3.63
CA GLU A 89 24.15 0.07 3.19
C GLU A 89 23.55 -1.34 3.19
#